data_AF-A0A924MR42-F1
#
_entry.id   AF-A0A924MR42-F1
#
_cell.length_a   1.000
_cell.length_b   1.000
_cell.length_c   1.000
_cell.angle_alpha   90.00
_cell.angle_beta   90.00
_cell.angle_gamma   90.00
#
_symmetry.space_group_name_H-M   'P 1'
#
loop_
_entity.id
_entity.type
_entity.pdbx_description
1 polymer ?
#
loop_
_entity_poly.entity_id
_entity_poly.type
_entity_poly.pdbx_seq_one_letter_code
_entity_poly.pdbx_strand_id
1 'polypeptide(L)'
;MPAITGGCPQGPTQADPNARGSAHQPVLFTALNSPIPDQVLPQLAHAGADIDAIWGNNTAVQSATIGLTWKAAETLLSLGADPALKNPHGEDAGAVFCSLLERLKPTPTNHRAVFAVGSALEARGLSLACDDKLAQFR
;
A
#
# COMPACT_ATOMS: atom_id res chain seq x y z
N MET A 1 -41.50 29.40 -26.06
CA MET A 1 -41.00 28.81 -24.80
C MET A 1 -40.13 27.61 -25.19
N PRO A 2 -38.80 27.71 -25.21
CA PRO A 2 -37.93 26.62 -25.68
C PRO A 2 -37.79 25.52 -24.62
N ALA A 3 -37.79 24.27 -25.08
CA ALA A 3 -37.53 23.10 -24.26
C ALA A 3 -36.04 23.02 -23.93
N ILE A 4 -35.70 23.03 -22.65
CA ILE A 4 -34.36 22.76 -22.14
C ILE A 4 -34.15 21.25 -22.15
N THR A 5 -33.59 20.73 -23.25
CA THR A 5 -32.99 19.39 -23.29
C THR A 5 -31.71 19.42 -22.47
N GLY A 6 -31.84 19.20 -21.16
CA GLY A 6 -30.72 18.96 -20.26
C GLY A 6 -30.11 17.59 -20.55
N GLY A 7 -29.27 17.50 -21.56
CA GLY A 7 -28.41 16.34 -21.76
C GLY A 7 -27.31 16.35 -20.69
N CYS A 8 -27.28 15.32 -19.84
CA CYS A 8 -26.07 15.02 -19.06
C CYS A 8 -24.90 14.87 -20.06
N PRO A 9 -23.75 15.53 -19.84
CA PRO A 9 -22.59 15.32 -20.69
C PRO A 9 -22.14 13.86 -20.54
N GLN A 10 -22.41 13.05 -21.56
CA GLN A 10 -21.90 11.69 -21.71
C GLN A 10 -20.46 11.77 -22.26
N GLY A 11 -19.54 12.34 -21.47
CA GLY A 11 -18.12 12.05 -21.59
C GLY A 11 -17.76 10.98 -20.56
N PRO A 12 -16.71 10.16 -20.74
CA PRO A 12 -16.26 9.29 -19.66
C PRO A 12 -15.89 10.20 -18.48
N THR A 13 -16.71 10.26 -17.45
CA THR A 13 -16.33 10.85 -16.17
C THR A 13 -15.34 9.89 -15.54
N GLN A 14 -14.09 9.95 -16.00
CA GLN A 14 -13.00 9.18 -15.44
C GLN A 14 -12.82 9.63 -14.00
N ALA A 15 -13.05 8.72 -13.05
CA ALA A 15 -12.78 8.99 -11.65
C ALA A 15 -11.27 9.30 -11.50
N ASP A 16 -10.94 10.37 -10.79
CA ASP A 16 -9.55 10.70 -10.48
C ASP A 16 -8.99 9.63 -9.52
N PRO A 17 -8.02 8.80 -9.95
CA PRO A 17 -7.43 7.75 -9.11
C PRO A 17 -6.57 8.30 -7.97
N ASN A 18 -6.30 9.62 -7.98
CA ASN A 18 -5.57 10.35 -6.94
C ASN A 18 -6.49 11.26 -6.12
N ALA A 19 -7.81 11.10 -6.29
CA ALA A 19 -8.79 11.84 -5.50
C ALA A 19 -8.53 11.67 -4.01
N ARG A 20 -8.75 12.75 -3.27
CA ARG A 20 -8.54 12.82 -1.83
C ARG A 20 -9.87 12.93 -1.10
N GLY A 21 -10.05 12.09 -0.08
CA GLY A 21 -11.19 12.14 0.83
C GLY A 21 -10.96 13.08 2.01
N SER A 22 -11.66 12.80 3.11
CA SER A 22 -11.49 13.49 4.39
C SER A 22 -10.03 13.46 4.86
N ALA A 23 -9.58 14.53 5.52
CA ALA A 23 -8.18 14.72 5.93
C ALA A 23 -7.16 14.61 4.79
N HIS A 24 -7.58 14.90 3.56
CA HIS A 24 -6.75 14.82 2.35
C HIS A 24 -6.19 13.40 2.08
N GLN A 25 -6.85 12.36 2.58
CA GLN A 25 -6.43 10.97 2.40
C GLN A 25 -6.57 10.57 0.92
N PRO A 26 -5.48 10.16 0.23
CA PRO A 26 -5.59 9.62 -1.12
C PRO A 26 -6.41 8.32 -1.12
N VAL A 27 -7.24 8.11 -2.13
CA VAL A 27 -8.11 6.92 -2.25
C VAL A 27 -7.35 5.59 -2.11
N LEU A 28 -6.06 5.56 -2.53
CA LEU A 28 -5.17 4.43 -2.35
C LEU A 28 -5.09 3.96 -0.87
N PHE A 29 -5.04 4.90 0.08
CA PHE A 29 -4.95 4.60 1.51
C PHE A 29 -6.24 4.02 2.08
N THR A 30 -7.39 4.41 1.53
CA THR A 30 -8.67 3.77 1.85
C THR A 30 -8.68 2.32 1.34
N ALA A 31 -8.14 2.08 0.13
CA ALA A 31 -8.10 0.76 -0.47
C ALA A 31 -7.21 -0.26 0.28
N LEU A 32 -6.20 0.21 1.04
CA LEU A 32 -5.35 -0.68 1.86
C LEU A 32 -6.14 -1.51 2.88
N ASN A 33 -7.28 -0.98 3.34
CA ASN A 33 -8.16 -1.60 4.33
C ASN A 33 -9.40 -2.25 3.70
N SER A 34 -9.46 -2.32 2.36
CA SER A 34 -10.49 -3.06 1.65
C SER A 34 -10.43 -4.55 2.02
N PRO A 35 -11.56 -5.28 2.02
CA PRO A 35 -11.55 -6.74 2.14
C PRO A 35 -10.91 -7.44 0.92
N ILE A 36 -10.70 -6.71 -0.19
CA ILE A 36 -10.16 -7.23 -1.47
C ILE A 36 -9.04 -6.33 -2.02
N PRO A 37 -7.97 -6.06 -1.25
CA PRO A 37 -6.93 -5.11 -1.66
C PRO A 37 -6.17 -5.60 -2.90
N ASP A 38 -6.05 -6.91 -3.08
CA ASP A 38 -5.46 -7.56 -4.25
C ASP A 38 -6.25 -7.37 -5.55
N GLN A 39 -7.51 -6.93 -5.46
CA GLN A 39 -8.32 -6.58 -6.64
C GLN A 39 -8.39 -5.07 -6.86
N VAL A 40 -8.54 -4.29 -5.78
CA VAL A 40 -8.72 -2.84 -5.86
C VAL A 40 -7.41 -2.12 -6.16
N LEU A 41 -6.29 -2.52 -5.54
CA LEU A 41 -5.01 -1.84 -5.73
C LEU A 41 -4.50 -1.94 -7.18
N PRO A 42 -4.57 -3.10 -7.86
CA PRO A 42 -4.19 -3.17 -9.27
C PRO A 42 -5.08 -2.32 -10.18
N GLN A 43 -6.38 -2.20 -9.88
CA GLN A 43 -7.28 -1.33 -10.64
C GLN A 43 -6.92 0.14 -10.46
N LEU A 44 -6.62 0.57 -9.22
CA LEU A 44 -6.15 1.93 -8.94
C LEU A 44 -4.81 2.21 -9.63
N ALA A 45 -3.85 1.28 -9.56
CA ALA A 45 -2.57 1.40 -10.24
C ALA A 45 -2.76 1.54 -11.77
N HIS A 46 -3.60 0.69 -12.37
CA HIS A 46 -3.92 0.74 -13.79
C HIS A 46 -4.59 2.06 -14.20
N ALA A 47 -5.41 2.63 -13.31
CA ALA A 47 -6.04 3.92 -13.53
C ALA A 47 -5.07 5.11 -13.39
N GLY A 48 -3.86 4.90 -12.84
CA GLY A 48 -2.85 5.94 -12.65
C GLY A 48 -2.78 6.50 -11.22
N ALA A 49 -3.20 5.72 -10.22
CA ALA A 49 -2.99 6.08 -8.82
C ALA A 49 -1.49 6.13 -8.51
N ASP A 50 -1.09 7.14 -7.75
CA ASP A 50 0.25 7.28 -7.20
C ASP A 50 0.49 6.22 -6.10
N ILE A 51 1.13 5.12 -6.48
CA ILE A 51 1.42 3.97 -5.60
C ILE A 51 2.41 4.34 -4.49
N ASP A 52 3.23 5.37 -4.72
CA ASP A 52 4.23 5.86 -3.77
C ASP A 52 3.73 7.06 -2.96
N ALA A 53 2.44 7.37 -3.05
CA ALA A 53 1.83 8.45 -2.29
C ALA A 53 2.15 8.33 -0.80
N ILE A 54 2.50 9.48 -0.21
CA ILE A 54 2.71 9.63 1.23
C ILE A 54 1.49 10.31 1.83
N TRP A 55 0.94 9.71 2.88
CA TRP A 55 -0.13 10.32 3.67
C TRP A 55 0.09 10.08 5.17
N GLY A 56 -0.19 11.13 5.96
CA GLY A 56 0.32 11.19 7.33
C GLY A 56 1.85 11.21 7.31
N ASN A 57 2.47 10.13 7.80
CA ASN A 57 3.91 9.98 7.89
C ASN A 57 4.43 8.70 7.22
N ASN A 58 3.69 8.11 6.28
CA ASN A 58 4.05 6.82 5.69
C ASN A 58 3.72 6.77 4.20
N THR A 59 4.53 6.02 3.45
CA THR A 59 4.17 5.56 2.10
C THR A 59 3.01 4.56 2.18
N ALA A 60 2.42 4.22 1.03
CA ALA A 60 1.38 3.20 0.97
C ALA A 60 1.86 1.84 1.53
N VAL A 61 3.10 1.41 1.18
CA VAL A 61 3.68 0.14 1.65
C VAL A 61 3.88 0.14 3.16
N GLN A 62 4.41 1.23 3.72
CA GLN A 62 4.61 1.37 5.15
C GLN A 62 3.28 1.39 5.90
N SER A 63 2.26 2.08 5.37
CA SER A 63 0.92 2.13 5.97
C SER A 63 0.25 0.76 5.99
N ALA A 64 0.35 0.00 4.89
CA ALA A 64 -0.14 -1.37 4.85
C ALA A 64 0.58 -2.27 5.86
N THR A 65 1.90 -2.10 5.99
CA THR A 65 2.73 -2.83 6.96
C THR A 65 2.31 -2.52 8.40
N ILE A 66 2.18 -1.25 8.77
CA ILE A 66 1.75 -0.81 10.11
C ILE A 66 0.32 -1.28 10.40
N GLY A 67 -0.57 -1.25 9.40
CA GLY A 67 -1.94 -1.75 9.50
C GLY A 67 -2.06 -3.28 9.55
N LEU A 68 -0.94 -4.01 9.46
CA LEU A 68 -0.89 -5.47 9.37
C LEU A 68 -1.66 -6.04 8.17
N THR A 69 -1.89 -5.23 7.14
CA THR A 69 -2.57 -5.63 5.90
C THR A 69 -1.54 -6.21 4.93
N TRP A 70 -0.94 -7.34 5.32
CA TRP A 70 0.17 -7.97 4.60
C TRP A 70 -0.10 -8.21 3.12
N LYS A 71 -1.35 -8.56 2.77
CA LYS A 71 -1.74 -8.75 1.36
C LYS A 71 -1.69 -7.45 0.57
N ALA A 72 -2.10 -6.32 1.17
CA ALA A 72 -1.99 -5.01 0.56
C ALA A 72 -0.52 -4.62 0.38
N ALA A 73 0.32 -4.82 1.40
CA ALA A 73 1.76 -4.54 1.32
C ALA A 73 2.44 -5.36 0.19
N GLU A 74 2.17 -6.67 0.12
CA GLU A 74 2.67 -7.55 -0.94
C GLU A 74 2.19 -7.10 -2.33
N THR A 75 0.91 -6.70 -2.44
CA THR A 75 0.32 -6.22 -3.69
C THR A 75 0.96 -4.92 -4.16
N LEU A 76 1.14 -3.94 -3.28
CA LEU A 76 1.81 -2.67 -3.59
C LEU A 76 3.24 -2.90 -4.09
N LEU A 77 4.00 -3.73 -3.40
CA LEU A 77 5.35 -4.11 -3.82
C LEU A 77 5.32 -4.75 -5.21
N SER A 78 4.37 -5.64 -5.47
CA SER A 78 4.20 -6.30 -6.78
C SER A 78 3.79 -5.34 -7.90
N LEU A 79 3.09 -4.25 -7.56
CA LEU A 79 2.73 -3.17 -8.47
C LEU A 79 3.87 -2.18 -8.72
N GLY A 80 5.03 -2.37 -8.07
CA GLY A 80 6.22 -1.55 -8.29
C GLY A 80 6.38 -0.37 -7.34
N ALA A 81 5.67 -0.36 -6.20
CA ALA A 81 5.92 0.61 -5.13
C ALA A 81 7.41 0.62 -4.76
N ASP A 82 8.00 1.80 -4.58
CA ASP A 82 9.40 1.96 -4.19
C ASP A 82 9.58 1.69 -2.69
N PRO A 83 10.17 0.55 -2.29
CA PRO A 83 10.38 0.25 -0.88
C PRO A 83 11.50 1.11 -0.26
N ALA A 84 12.37 1.73 -1.06
CA ALA A 84 13.44 2.60 -0.60
C ALA A 84 12.99 4.06 -0.38
N LEU A 85 11.77 4.41 -0.83
CA LEU A 85 11.20 5.72 -0.58
C LEU A 85 11.07 5.95 0.94
N LYS A 86 11.75 7.01 1.40
CA LYS A 86 11.79 7.38 2.81
C LYS A 86 10.56 8.20 3.18
N ASN A 87 9.99 7.88 4.32
CA ASN A 87 8.97 8.70 4.95
C ASN A 87 9.56 10.00 5.52
N PRO A 88 8.73 10.93 6.05
CA PRO A 88 9.21 12.15 6.68
C PRO A 88 10.17 11.95 7.88
N HIS A 89 10.23 10.75 8.47
CA HIS A 89 11.16 10.38 9.54
C HIS A 89 12.50 9.81 9.01
N GLY A 90 12.66 9.68 7.69
CA GLY A 90 13.86 9.12 7.06
C GLY A 90 13.90 7.59 6.99
N GLU A 91 12.80 6.93 7.34
CA GLU A 91 12.66 5.47 7.36
C GLU A 91 12.14 4.98 6.01
N ASP A 92 12.77 3.94 5.46
CA ASP A 92 12.27 3.20 4.30
C ASP A 92 11.29 2.08 4.73
N ALA A 93 10.78 1.29 3.79
CA ALA A 93 9.84 0.22 4.12
C ALA A 93 10.48 -0.90 4.96
N GLY A 94 11.77 -1.17 4.79
CA GLY A 94 12.51 -2.18 5.54
C GLY A 94 12.70 -1.80 7.00
N ALA A 95 13.06 -0.56 7.27
CA ALA A 95 13.18 -0.03 8.64
C ALA A 95 11.85 -0.13 9.42
N VAL A 96 10.74 0.31 8.81
CA VAL A 96 9.40 0.23 9.40
C VAL A 96 8.97 -1.23 9.61
N PHE A 97 9.21 -2.08 8.61
CA PHE A 97 8.93 -3.52 8.69
C PHE A 97 9.70 -4.18 9.85
N CYS A 98 11.00 -3.93 9.96
CA CYS A 98 11.83 -4.50 11.01
C CYS A 98 11.44 -4.04 12.42
N SER A 99 11.16 -2.74 12.60
CA SER A 99 10.66 -2.23 13.88
C SER A 99 9.33 -2.88 14.29
N LEU A 100 8.46 -3.18 13.33
CA LEU A 100 7.22 -3.90 13.60
C LEU A 100 7.47 -5.37 13.98
N LEU A 101 8.44 -6.03 13.34
CA LEU A 101 8.78 -7.43 13.59
C LEU A 101 9.30 -7.69 15.01
N GLU A 102 9.93 -6.70 15.66
CA GLU A 102 10.43 -6.82 17.04
C GLU A 102 9.31 -7.22 18.03
N ARG A 103 8.10 -6.71 17.81
CA ARG A 103 6.92 -6.95 18.66
C ARG A 103 5.96 -8.01 18.09
N LEU A 104 6.15 -8.44 16.84
CA LEU A 104 5.27 -9.40 16.19
C LEU A 104 5.71 -10.84 16.49
N LYS A 105 4.72 -11.72 16.71
CA LYS A 105 4.95 -13.16 16.86
C LYS A 105 4.38 -13.90 15.65
N PRO A 106 5.06 -14.94 15.14
CA PRO A 106 4.51 -15.82 14.13
C PRO A 106 3.24 -16.51 14.64
N THR A 107 2.22 -16.57 13.79
CA THR A 107 0.97 -17.30 14.01
C THR A 107 0.66 -18.12 12.75
N PRO A 108 -0.21 -19.14 12.84
CA PRO A 108 -0.64 -19.90 11.67
C PRO A 108 -1.28 -19.05 10.56
N THR A 109 -1.75 -17.84 10.90
CA THR A 109 -2.46 -16.95 9.96
C THR A 109 -1.59 -15.84 9.38
N ASN A 110 -0.49 -15.44 10.05
CA ASN A 110 0.35 -14.34 9.57
C ASN A 110 1.69 -14.80 8.97
N HIS A 111 2.19 -15.99 9.34
CA HIS A 111 3.60 -16.35 9.11
C HIS A 111 4.00 -16.25 7.63
N ARG A 112 3.26 -16.92 6.75
CA ARG A 112 3.47 -16.86 5.29
C ARG A 112 3.42 -15.44 4.73
N ALA A 113 2.44 -14.64 5.16
CA ALA A 113 2.23 -13.31 4.58
C ALA A 113 3.31 -12.33 5.02
N VAL A 114 3.71 -12.38 6.30
CA VAL A 114 4.83 -11.58 6.83
C VAL A 114 6.14 -11.97 6.13
N PHE A 115 6.40 -13.28 5.99
CA PHE A 115 7.60 -13.76 5.32
C PHE A 115 7.65 -13.34 3.84
N ALA A 116 6.51 -13.39 3.14
CA ALA A 116 6.40 -12.95 1.75
C ALA A 116 6.72 -11.46 1.59
N VAL A 117 6.21 -10.59 2.47
CA VAL A 117 6.51 -9.15 2.45
C VAL A 117 7.99 -8.90 2.70
N GLY A 118 8.59 -9.52 3.73
CA GLY A 118 10.02 -9.39 4.00
C GLY A 118 10.88 -9.83 2.81
N SER A 119 10.57 -10.99 2.23
CA SER A 119 11.26 -11.50 1.03
C SER A 119 11.09 -10.56 -0.17
N ALA A 120 9.92 -9.95 -0.33
CA ALA A 120 9.65 -9.01 -1.41
C ALA A 120 10.43 -7.70 -1.26
N LEU A 121 10.68 -7.24 -0.03
CA LEU A 121 11.55 -6.09 0.25
C LEU A 121 13.01 -6.41 -0.11
N GLU A 122 13.52 -7.57 0.31
CA GLU A 122 14.89 -8.03 0.00
C GLU A 122 15.10 -8.21 -1.51
N ALA A 123 14.12 -8.79 -2.20
CA ALA A 123 14.16 -8.95 -3.66
C ALA A 123 14.22 -7.61 -4.43
N ARG A 124 13.85 -6.50 -3.77
CA ARG A 124 13.94 -5.13 -4.31
C ARG A 124 15.18 -4.38 -3.81
N GLY A 125 16.14 -5.09 -3.21
CA GLY A 125 17.46 -4.56 -2.86
C GLY A 125 17.55 -3.94 -1.46
N LEU A 126 16.53 -4.08 -0.61
CA LEU A 126 16.63 -3.64 0.78
C LEU A 126 17.39 -4.67 1.62
N SER A 127 18.35 -4.22 2.40
CA SER A 127 18.99 -5.02 3.44
C SER A 127 18.18 -4.92 4.73
N LEU A 128 17.51 -5.99 5.14
CA LEU A 128 16.69 -6.01 6.35
C LEU A 128 17.55 -6.34 7.58
N ALA A 129 17.59 -5.43 8.56
CA ALA A 129 18.32 -5.64 9.82
C ALA A 129 17.67 -6.72 10.73
N CYS A 130 16.50 -7.21 10.35
CA CYS A 130 15.69 -8.16 11.10
C CYS A 130 15.58 -9.54 10.40
N ASP A 131 16.54 -9.90 9.56
CA ASP A 131 16.60 -11.18 8.84
C ASP A 131 16.43 -12.40 9.77
N ASP A 132 17.13 -12.43 10.91
CA ASP A 132 17.00 -13.46 11.94
C ASP A 132 15.57 -13.56 12.49
N LYS A 133 14.93 -12.41 12.67
CA LYS A 133 13.54 -12.33 13.16
C LYS A 133 12.55 -12.76 12.08
N LEU A 134 12.79 -12.35 10.83
CA LEU A 134 12.00 -12.71 9.66
C LEU A 134 12.01 -14.22 9.42
N ALA A 135 13.14 -14.89 9.64
CA ALA A 135 13.26 -16.34 9.51
C ALA A 135 12.28 -17.13 10.41
N GLN A 136 11.83 -16.55 11.52
CA GLN A 136 10.84 -17.16 12.42
C GLN A 136 9.43 -17.23 11.80
N PHE A 137 9.17 -16.50 10.71
CA PHE A 137 7.90 -16.47 10.00
C PHE A 137 7.84 -17.43 8.80
N ARG A 138 8.88 -18.24 8.56
CA ARG A 138 8.89 -19.27 7.50
C ARG A 138 7.79 -20.33 7.67
#